data_AF-A0A379SMX3-F1
#
_entry.id   AF-A0A379SMX3-F1
#
_cell.length_a   1.000
_cell.length_b   1.000
_cell.length_c   1.000
_cell.angle_alpha   90.00
_cell.angle_beta   90.00
_cell.angle_gamma   90.00
#
_symmetry.space_group_name_H-M   'P 1'
#
loop_
_entity.id
_entity.type
_entity.pdbx_description
1 polymer ?
#
loop_
_entity_poly.entity_id
_entity_poly.type
_entity_poly.pdbx_seq_one_letter_code
_entity_poly.pdbx_strand_id
1 'polypeptide(L)'
;MADLTLFDMHEAFAAQTLANLQLLGSERFARDVLGRAQATGEVDDTKFNVLGGSIAYGHPFAATGARMITQTLHELRVGAAVLAW
;
A
#
# COMPACT_ATOMS: atom_id res chain seq x y z
N MET A 1 -3.80 10.21 3.12
CA MET A 1 -4.15 8.78 2.94
C MET A 1 -5.63 8.46 3.13
N ALA A 2 -6.39 9.24 3.89
CA ALA A 2 -7.74 8.88 4.33
C ALA A 2 -8.72 8.53 3.20
N ASP A 3 -8.59 9.16 2.03
CA ASP A 3 -9.47 8.92 0.87
C ASP A 3 -9.20 7.60 0.13
N LEU A 4 -8.11 6.90 0.46
CA LEU A 4 -7.82 5.60 -0.15
C LEU A 4 -8.68 4.50 0.50
N THR A 5 -9.37 3.74 -0.35
CA THR A 5 -10.14 2.56 0.06
C THR A 5 -9.23 1.35 0.33
N LEU A 6 -8.18 1.18 -0.49
CA LEU A 6 -7.19 0.10 -0.38
C LEU A 6 -5.79 0.65 -0.60
N PHE A 7 -4.80 -0.01 -0.03
CA PHE A 7 -3.38 0.29 -0.24
C PHE A 7 -2.62 -1.01 -0.55
N ASP A 8 -2.24 -1.20 -1.81
CA ASP A 8 -1.43 -2.35 -2.25
C ASP A 8 0.03 -1.89 -2.51
N MET A 9 0.98 -2.47 -1.80
CA MET A 9 2.41 -2.18 -1.89
C MET A 9 3.19 -3.44 -2.29
N HIS A 10 4.17 -3.25 -3.16
CA HIS A 10 5.14 -4.29 -3.46
C HIS A 10 6.00 -4.59 -2.22
N GLU A 11 5.77 -5.74 -1.59
CA GLU A 11 6.55 -6.22 -0.46
C GLU A 11 7.84 -6.88 -0.96
N ALA A 12 8.86 -6.09 -1.26
CA ALA A 12 10.16 -6.64 -1.66
C ALA A 12 10.82 -7.37 -0.48
N PHE A 13 10.76 -6.76 0.70
CA PHE A 13 11.20 -7.32 1.98
C PHE A 13 10.33 -6.77 3.11
N ALA A 14 10.17 -7.52 4.20
CA ALA A 14 9.40 -7.06 5.36
C ALA A 14 9.99 -5.76 5.94
N ALA A 15 11.32 -5.70 6.10
CA ALA A 15 11.99 -4.50 6.60
C ALA A 15 11.81 -3.28 5.68
N GLN A 16 11.89 -3.46 4.36
CA GLN A 16 11.66 -2.38 3.40
C GLN A 16 10.22 -1.87 3.48
N THR A 17 9.26 -2.79 3.59
CA THR A 17 7.83 -2.45 3.67
C THR A 17 7.56 -1.66 4.95
N LEU A 18 7.97 -2.18 6.11
CA LEU A 18 7.78 -1.51 7.41
C LEU A 18 8.48 -0.15 7.49
N ALA A 19 9.70 -0.04 6.96
CA ALA A 19 10.41 1.24 6.90
C ALA A 19 9.63 2.27 6.06
N ASN A 20 9.12 1.86 4.88
CA ASN A 20 8.33 2.75 4.04
C ASN A 20 7.04 3.20 4.75
N LEU A 21 6.30 2.28 5.38
CA LEU A 21 5.07 2.62 6.11
C LEU A 21 5.33 3.65 7.22
N GLN A 22 6.40 3.46 8.01
CA GLN A 22 6.79 4.41 9.05
C GLN A 22 7.20 5.77 8.49
N LEU A 23 7.97 5.79 7.40
CA LEU A 23 8.46 7.04 6.82
C LEU A 23 7.36 7.83 6.07
N LEU A 24 6.34 7.15 5.53
CA LEU A 24 5.18 7.81 4.92
C LEU A 24 4.42 8.68 5.93
N GLY A 25 4.28 8.21 7.18
CA GLY A 25 3.66 8.96 8.29
C GLY A 25 4.60 9.94 9.01
N SER A 26 5.89 9.98 8.65
CA SER A 26 6.89 10.77 9.39
C SER A 26 6.97 12.22 8.94
N GLU A 27 6.54 13.13 9.82
CA GLU A 27 6.71 14.58 9.65
C GLU A 27 8.18 15.00 9.50
N ARG A 28 9.07 14.35 10.25
CA ARG A 28 10.51 14.61 10.17
C ARG A 28 11.06 14.22 8.81
N PHE A 29 10.77 13.01 8.34
CA PHE A 29 11.24 12.55 7.03
C PHE A 29 10.70 13.42 5.90
N ALA A 30 9.43 13.82 5.98
CA ALA A 30 8.84 14.71 5.01
C ALA A 30 9.57 16.05 4.91
N ARG A 31 9.90 16.69 6.04
CA ARG A 31 10.61 17.97 6.02
C ARG A 31 12.09 17.82 5.64
N ASP A 32 12.80 16.93 6.32
CA ASP A 32 14.26 16.87 6.28
C ASP A 32 14.78 16.18 4.99
N VAL A 33 14.00 15.25 4.42
CA VAL A 33 14.40 14.44 3.26
C VAL A 33 13.56 14.74 2.02
N LEU A 34 12.24 14.85 2.16
CA LEU A 34 11.35 15.08 1.01
C LEU A 34 11.11 16.57 0.69
N GLY A 35 11.54 17.49 1.56
CA GLY A 35 11.30 18.93 1.41
C GLY A 35 9.81 19.31 1.43
N ARG A 36 8.97 18.53 2.11
CA ARG A 36 7.51 18.73 2.22
C ARG A 36 7.14 19.33 3.57
N ALA A 37 6.10 20.14 3.59
CA ALA A 37 5.62 20.79 4.82
C ALA A 37 4.98 19.82 5.82
N GLN A 38 4.46 18.69 5.33
CA GLN A 38 3.72 17.70 6.12
C GLN A 38 4.02 16.27 5.64
N ALA A 39 3.76 15.29 6.51
CA ALA A 39 3.87 13.87 6.18
C ALA A 39 3.03 13.50 4.94
N THR A 40 3.43 12.42 4.26
CA THR A 40 2.63 11.88 3.14
C THR A 40 1.30 11.30 3.66
N GLY A 41 1.36 10.72 4.85
CA GLY A 41 0.21 10.21 5.60
C GLY A 41 0.47 8.81 6.13
N GLU A 42 -0.21 8.48 7.22
CA GLU A 42 -0.21 7.11 7.76
C GLU A 42 -1.05 6.19 6.88
N VAL A 43 -0.62 4.94 6.77
CA VAL A 43 -1.39 3.86 6.14
C VAL A 43 -2.24 3.20 7.21
N ASP A 44 -3.51 2.99 6.91
CA ASP A 44 -4.40 2.17 7.73
C ASP A 44 -4.10 0.69 7.47
N ASP A 45 -3.62 -0.02 8.49
CA ASP A 45 -3.27 -1.44 8.43
C ASP A 45 -4.43 -2.32 7.96
N THR A 46 -5.68 -1.91 8.22
CA THR A 46 -6.86 -2.67 7.78
C THR A 46 -7.11 -2.61 6.27
N LYS A 47 -6.45 -1.68 5.58
CA LYS A 47 -6.54 -1.45 4.13
C LYS A 47 -5.27 -1.88 3.38
N PHE A 48 -4.22 -2.24 4.12
CA PHE A 48 -2.90 -2.54 3.57
C PHE A 48 -2.80 -4.00 3.13
N ASN A 49 -2.46 -4.25 1.86
CA ASN A 49 -2.20 -5.58 1.30
C ASN A 49 -3.23 -6.65 1.73
N VAL A 50 -4.52 -6.31 1.72
CA VAL A 50 -5.60 -7.14 2.31
C VAL A 50 -5.74 -8.54 1.71
N LEU A 51 -5.27 -8.74 0.47
CA LEU A 51 -5.25 -10.03 -0.21
C LEU A 51 -3.88 -10.74 -0.15
N GLY A 52 -2.92 -10.19 0.59
CA GLY A 52 -1.51 -10.60 0.61
C GLY A 52 -0.66 -9.91 -0.48
N GLY A 53 0.61 -9.67 -0.16
CA GLY A 53 1.58 -9.05 -1.05
C GLY A 53 2.64 -10.03 -1.59
N SER A 54 3.75 -9.47 -2.08
CA SER A 54 4.80 -10.23 -2.75
C SER A 54 5.61 -11.14 -1.83
N ILE A 55 5.62 -10.94 -0.52
CA ILE A 55 6.24 -11.90 0.41
C ILE A 55 5.46 -13.21 0.42
N ALA A 56 4.12 -13.14 0.36
CA ALA A 56 3.26 -14.32 0.37
C ALA A 56 3.13 -14.98 -1.00
N TYR A 57 2.88 -14.21 -2.06
CA TYR A 57 2.69 -14.74 -3.41
C TYR A 57 4.00 -15.02 -4.17
N GLY A 58 5.07 -14.32 -3.82
CA GLY A 58 6.30 -14.26 -4.59
C GLY A 58 6.41 -13.02 -5.48
N HIS A 59 7.60 -12.87 -6.05
CA HIS A 59 7.99 -11.71 -6.85
C HIS A 59 8.66 -12.13 -8.17
N PRO A 60 7.87 -12.59 -9.17
CA PRO A 60 8.37 -12.67 -10.53
C PRO A 60 8.63 -11.25 -11.05
N PHE A 61 9.88 -11.00 -11.43
CA PHE A 61 10.28 -9.73 -12.02
C PHE A 61 9.42 -9.40 -13.24
N ALA A 62 9.10 -8.12 -13.42
CA ALA A 62 8.19 -7.57 -14.43
C ALA A 62 6.70 -8.01 -14.36
N ALA A 63 6.37 -9.18 -13.80
CA ALA A 63 4.98 -9.63 -13.68
C ALA A 63 4.27 -9.12 -12.41
N THR A 64 5.03 -8.76 -11.37
CA THR A 64 4.48 -8.35 -10.07
C THR A 64 3.59 -7.10 -10.16
N GLY A 65 3.97 -6.11 -10.96
CA GLY A 65 3.16 -4.89 -11.13
C GLY A 65 1.79 -5.18 -11.76
N ALA A 66 1.74 -6.06 -12.76
CA ALA A 66 0.49 -6.48 -13.39
C ALA A 66 -0.41 -7.23 -12.40
N ARG A 67 0.15 -8.13 -11.59
CA ARG A 67 -0.57 -8.83 -10.50
C ARG A 67 -1.19 -7.82 -9.54
N MET A 68 -0.42 -6.88 -9.00
CA MET A 68 -0.89 -5.90 -8.00
C MET A 68 -2.06 -5.06 -8.51
N ILE A 69 -1.93 -4.49 -9.72
CA ILE A 69 -3.00 -3.68 -10.31
C ILE A 69 -4.26 -4.51 -10.50
N THR A 70 -4.13 -5.72 -11.05
CA THR A 70 -5.27 -6.62 -11.28
C THR A 70 -5.95 -7.02 -9.97
N GLN A 71 -5.15 -7.35 -8.94
CA GLN A 71 -5.63 -7.72 -7.61
C GLN A 71 -6.37 -6.56 -6.95
N THR A 72 -5.80 -5.35 -6.96
CA THR A 72 -6.42 -4.14 -6.40
C THR A 72 -7.74 -3.82 -7.09
N LEU A 73 -7.79 -3.88 -8.43
CA LEU A 73 -9.01 -3.65 -9.19
C LEU A 73 -10.11 -4.68 -8.88
N HIS A 74 -9.73 -5.95 -8.73
CA HIS A 74 -10.66 -7.00 -8.36
C HIS A 74 -11.24 -6.76 -6.96
N GLU A 75 -10.40 -6.42 -5.98
CA GLU A 75 -10.85 -6.18 -4.62
C GLU A 75 -11.74 -4.94 -4.51
N LEU A 76 -11.41 -3.84 -5.20
CA LEU A 76 -12.29 -2.67 -5.26
C LEU A 76 -13.67 -3.01 -5.84
N ARG A 77 -13.72 -3.88 -6.86
CA ARG A 77 -14.99 -4.33 -7.45
C ARG A 77 -15.80 -5.18 -6.48
N VAL A 78 -15.16 -6.09 -5.74
CA VAL A 78 -15.83 -6.95 -4.75
C VAL A 78 -16.31 -6.14 -3.56
N GLY A 79 -15.45 -5.31 -2.97
CA GLY A 79 -15.79 -4.46 -1.82
C GLY A 79 -16.90 -3.45 -2.13
N ALA A 80 -16.90 -2.87 -3.34
CA ALA A 80 -18.00 -2.01 -3.79
C ALA A 80 -19.34 -2.75 -3.90
N ALA A 81 -19.32 -4.04 -4.27
CA ALA A 81 -20.52 -4.86 -4.32
C ALA A 81 -21.06 -5.20 -2.92
N VAL A 82 -20.20 -5.35 -1.90
CA VAL A 82 -20.61 -5.65 -0.51
C VAL A 82 -21.30 -4.45 0.16
N LEU A 83 -20.92 -3.22 -0.18
CA LEU A 83 -21.52 -2.00 0.38
C LEU A 83 -22.85 -1.59 -0.28
N ALA A 84 -23.25 -2.27 -1.36
CA ALA A 84 -24.45 -1.96 -2.14
C ALA A 84 -25.71 -2.75 -1.73
N TRP A 85 -25.66 -3.50 -0.62
CA TRP A 85 -26.76 -4.31 -0.07
C TRP A 85 -27.06 -3.96 1.38
#